data_AF-A0A5Z0FHN9-F1
#
_entry.id   AF-A0A5Z0FHN9-F1
#
_cell.length_a   1.000
_cell.length_b   1.000
_cell.length_c   1.000
_cell.angle_alpha   90.00
_cell.angle_beta   90.00
_cell.angle_gamma   90.00
#
_symmetry.space_group_name_H-M   'P 1'
#
loop_
_entity.id
_entity.type
_entity.pdbx_description
1 polymer ?
#
loop_
_entity_poly.entity_id
_entity_poly.type
_entity_poly.pdbx_seq_one_letter_code
_entity_poly.pdbx_strand_id
1 'polypeptide(L)'
;QISNAINENILATKRGLEQDNQAVKESVQTVSVVEGGNLTARITANPRNPQLIELKNVLNRLLDALQARVGSDMNEIQRVFNSYKSLDFTTEVKDANGAVEVTTNALGQEIIKMLKQ
;
A
#
# COMPACT_ATOMS: atom_id res chain seq x y z
N GLN A 1 -45.24 -2.05 -18.72
CA GLN A 1 -44.24 -0.96 -18.63
C GLN A 1 -43.72 -0.80 -17.20
N ILE A 2 -44.59 -0.62 -16.19
CA ILE A 2 -44.19 -0.51 -14.77
C ILE A 2 -43.41 -1.74 -14.27
N SER A 3 -43.86 -2.96 -14.59
CA SER A 3 -43.16 -4.20 -14.17
C SER A 3 -41.74 -4.34 -14.72
N ASN A 4 -41.48 -3.85 -15.94
CA ASN A 4 -40.14 -3.89 -16.54
C ASN A 4 -39.21 -2.88 -15.85
N ALA A 5 -39.70 -1.66 -15.61
CA ALA A 5 -38.94 -0.64 -14.89
C ALA A 5 -38.62 -1.05 -13.45
N ILE A 6 -39.54 -1.73 -12.76
CA ILE A 6 -39.27 -2.30 -11.42
C ILE A 6 -38.17 -3.36 -11.51
N ASN A 7 -38.25 -4.27 -12.48
CA ASN A 7 -37.25 -5.33 -12.65
C ASN A 7 -35.86 -4.77 -12.95
N GLU A 8 -35.76 -3.74 -13.80
CA GLU A 8 -34.51 -3.05 -14.10
C GLU A 8 -33.90 -2.40 -12.84
N ASN A 9 -34.72 -1.74 -12.02
CA ASN A 9 -34.26 -1.15 -10.76
C ASN A 9 -33.78 -2.20 -9.76
N ILE A 10 -34.45 -3.36 -9.66
CA ILE A 10 -34.01 -4.47 -8.80
C ILE A 10 -32.63 -4.97 -9.25
N LEU A 11 -32.43 -5.18 -10.55
CA LEU A 11 -31.15 -5.61 -11.10
C LEU A 11 -30.04 -4.57 -10.88
N ALA A 12 -30.36 -3.28 -11.06
CA ALA A 12 -29.43 -2.20 -10.80
C ALA A 12 -29.00 -2.13 -9.33
N THR A 13 -29.95 -2.29 -8.39
CA THR A 13 -29.66 -2.34 -6.95
C THR A 13 -28.81 -3.54 -6.60
N LYS A 14 -29.14 -4.73 -7.11
CA LYS A 14 -28.36 -5.96 -6.88
C LYS A 14 -26.90 -5.80 -7.32
N ARG A 15 -26.67 -5.31 -8.54
CA ARG A 15 -25.31 -5.04 -9.04
C ARG A 15 -24.57 -4.01 -8.20
N GLY A 16 -25.28 -3.00 -7.68
CA GLY A 16 -24.68 -2.01 -6.80
C GLY A 16 -24.19 -2.60 -5.48
N LEU A 17 -25.01 -3.43 -4.85
CA LEU A 17 -24.63 -4.14 -3.64
C LEU A 17 -23.45 -5.11 -3.87
N GLU A 18 -23.40 -5.77 -5.02
CA GLU A 18 -22.26 -6.62 -5.40
C GLU A 18 -20.96 -5.81 -5.55
N GLN A 19 -21.00 -4.65 -6.20
CA GLN A 19 -19.85 -3.74 -6.33
C GLN A 19 -19.39 -3.20 -4.97
N ASP A 20 -20.33 -2.81 -4.11
CA ASP A 20 -20.03 -2.33 -2.75
C ASP A 20 -19.37 -3.43 -1.90
N ASN A 21 -19.90 -4.65 -1.94
CA ASN A 21 -19.32 -5.80 -1.24
C ASN A 21 -17.92 -6.15 -1.76
N GLN A 22 -17.69 -6.03 -3.08
CA GLN A 22 -16.37 -6.26 -3.66
C GLN A 22 -15.35 -5.23 -3.15
N ALA A 23 -15.74 -3.95 -3.04
CA ALA A 23 -14.86 -2.91 -2.53
C ALA A 23 -14.46 -3.15 -1.08
N VAL A 24 -15.38 -3.61 -0.23
CA VAL A 24 -15.07 -3.99 1.17
C VAL A 24 -14.06 -5.15 1.21
N LYS A 25 -14.28 -6.20 0.41
CA LYS A 25 -13.37 -7.35 0.36
C LYS A 25 -11.98 -6.98 -0.11
N GLU A 26 -11.86 -6.19 -1.19
CA GLU A 26 -10.57 -5.73 -1.69
C GLU A 26 -9.87 -4.81 -0.70
N SER A 27 -10.62 -3.99 0.06
CA SER A 27 -10.05 -3.16 1.13
C SER A 27 -9.37 -4.00 2.20
N VAL A 28 -10.03 -5.07 2.67
CA VAL A 28 -9.45 -6.01 3.65
C VAL A 28 -8.22 -6.71 3.07
N GLN A 29 -8.29 -7.17 1.82
CA GLN A 29 -7.15 -7.82 1.16
C GLN A 29 -5.96 -6.88 1.00
N THR A 30 -6.22 -5.62 0.62
CA THR A 30 -5.17 -4.60 0.47
C THR A 30 -4.46 -4.36 1.79
N VAL A 31 -5.21 -4.25 2.89
CA VAL A 31 -4.62 -4.11 4.23
C VAL A 31 -3.74 -5.32 4.56
N SER A 32 -4.19 -6.55 4.28
CA SER A 32 -3.38 -7.75 4.53
C SER A 32 -2.07 -7.76 3.72
N VAL A 33 -2.07 -7.27 2.47
CA VAL A 33 -0.85 -7.13 1.67
C VAL A 33 0.11 -6.09 2.27
N VAL A 34 -0.43 -4.98 2.76
CA VAL A 34 0.33 -3.91 3.44
C VAL A 34 0.93 -4.41 4.76
N GLU A 35 0.17 -5.17 5.55
CA GLU A 35 0.65 -5.85 6.76
C GLU A 35 1.80 -6.82 6.45
N GLY A 36 1.77 -7.46 5.27
CA GLY A 36 2.85 -8.29 4.75
C GLY A 36 4.10 -7.54 4.29
N GLY A 37 4.11 -6.21 4.36
CA GLY A 37 5.28 -5.38 4.06
C GLY A 37 5.20 -4.60 2.75
N ASN A 38 4.25 -4.91 1.86
CA ASN A 38 4.14 -4.24 0.57
C ASN A 38 3.26 -2.99 0.66
N LEU A 39 3.90 -1.82 0.73
CA LEU A 39 3.23 -0.53 0.83
C LEU A 39 2.77 0.03 -0.52
N THR A 40 3.01 -0.67 -1.64
CA THR A 40 2.55 -0.24 -2.98
C THR A 40 1.11 -0.68 -3.28
N ALA A 41 0.52 -1.52 -2.43
CA ALA A 41 -0.84 -2.03 -2.63
C ALA A 41 -1.88 -0.90 -2.58
N ARG A 42 -2.89 -0.95 -3.43
CA ARG A 42 -3.98 0.05 -3.49
C ARG A 42 -5.31 -0.62 -3.76
N ILE A 43 -6.37 -0.01 -3.26
CA ILE A 43 -7.75 -0.45 -3.49
C ILE A 43 -8.22 0.12 -4.83
N THR A 44 -8.56 -0.76 -5.76
CA THR A 44 -8.94 -0.40 -7.14
C THR A 44 -10.43 -0.54 -7.41
N ALA A 45 -11.17 -1.36 -6.63
CA ALA A 45 -12.62 -1.47 -6.73
C ALA A 45 -13.30 -0.12 -6.68
N ASN A 46 -14.38 -0.01 -7.45
CA ASN A 46 -15.20 1.18 -7.54
C ASN A 46 -16.60 0.86 -6.98
N PRO A 47 -16.84 1.11 -5.67
CA PRO A 47 -18.16 0.97 -5.09
C PRO A 47 -19.11 2.05 -5.65
N ARG A 48 -20.42 1.81 -5.50
CA ARG A 48 -21.45 2.81 -5.80
C ARG A 48 -21.84 3.62 -4.57
N ASN A 49 -21.69 3.05 -3.38
CA ASN A 49 -21.94 3.74 -2.14
C ASN A 49 -20.94 4.91 -1.97
N PRO A 50 -21.41 6.18 -1.88
CA PRO A 50 -20.52 7.34 -1.76
C PRO A 50 -19.58 7.30 -0.56
N GLN A 51 -20.01 6.73 0.57
CA GLN A 51 -19.17 6.59 1.77
C GLN A 51 -18.05 5.57 1.55
N LEU A 52 -18.32 4.49 0.79
CA LEU A 52 -17.27 3.53 0.42
C LEU A 52 -16.29 4.12 -0.59
N ILE A 53 -16.73 5.00 -1.50
CA ILE A 53 -15.84 5.74 -2.40
C ILE A 53 -14.92 6.65 -1.59
N GLU A 54 -15.47 7.39 -0.62
CA GLU A 54 -14.68 8.24 0.27
C GLU A 54 -13.67 7.41 1.09
N LEU A 55 -14.12 6.30 1.68
CA LEU A 55 -13.26 5.39 2.44
C LEU A 55 -12.11 4.86 1.58
N LYS A 56 -12.38 4.38 0.37
CA LYS A 56 -11.36 3.95 -0.60
C LYS A 56 -10.31 5.04 -0.81
N ASN A 57 -10.77 6.27 -1.06
CA ASN A 57 -9.89 7.39 -1.36
C ASN A 57 -9.04 7.80 -0.15
N VAL A 58 -9.62 7.80 1.06
CA VAL A 58 -8.89 8.06 2.31
C VAL A 58 -7.82 7.00 2.54
N LEU A 59 -8.18 5.71 2.40
CA LEU A 59 -7.24 4.60 2.58
C LEU A 59 -6.11 4.67 1.55
N ASN A 60 -6.40 4.87 0.27
CA ASN A 60 -5.35 5.00 -0.75
C ASN A 60 -4.42 6.19 -0.47
N ARG A 61 -4.93 7.34 -0.02
CA ARG A 61 -4.09 8.48 0.39
C ARG A 61 -3.21 8.16 1.59
N LEU A 62 -3.72 7.40 2.57
CA LEU A 62 -2.93 6.92 3.69
C LEU A 62 -1.78 6.04 3.18
N LEU A 63 -2.07 5.11 2.28
CA LEU A 63 -1.05 4.23 1.72
C LEU A 63 -0.04 5.00 0.85
N ASP A 64 -0.46 6.03 0.12
CA ASP A 64 0.45 6.95 -0.61
C ASP A 64 1.40 7.67 0.36
N ALA A 65 0.88 8.17 1.48
CA ALA A 65 1.68 8.82 2.50
C ALA A 65 2.68 7.85 3.15
N LEU A 66 2.27 6.62 3.44
CA LEU A 66 3.15 5.58 3.97
C LEU A 66 4.23 5.22 2.96
N GLN A 67 3.90 5.01 1.69
CA GLN A 67 4.87 4.66 0.67
C GLN A 67 5.91 5.77 0.44
N ALA A 68 5.47 7.04 0.41
CA ALA A 68 6.38 8.17 0.24
C ALA A 68 7.29 8.41 1.46
N ARG A 69 6.77 8.20 2.68
CA ARG A 69 7.55 8.44 3.91
C ARG A 69 8.44 7.26 4.27
N VAL A 70 7.96 6.04 4.11
CA VAL A 70 8.66 4.82 4.50
C VAL A 70 9.40 4.24 3.31
N GLY A 71 8.66 3.75 2.32
CA GLY A 71 9.23 3.00 1.21
C GLY A 71 8.19 2.13 0.51
N SER A 72 8.64 1.32 -0.43
CA SER A 72 7.79 0.39 -1.17
C SER A 72 7.66 -0.97 -0.48
N ASP A 73 8.75 -1.48 0.10
CA ASP A 73 8.79 -2.80 0.74
C ASP A 73 9.48 -2.74 2.10
N MET A 74 8.70 -2.92 3.17
CA MET A 74 9.21 -2.95 4.54
C MET A 74 10.14 -4.15 4.80
N ASN A 75 9.98 -5.24 4.06
CA ASN A 75 10.84 -6.42 4.22
C ASN A 75 12.26 -6.15 3.71
N GLU A 76 12.41 -5.40 2.62
CA GLU A 76 13.72 -5.02 2.11
C GLU A 76 14.44 -4.04 3.04
N ILE A 77 13.72 -3.07 3.62
CA ILE A 77 14.27 -2.21 4.67
C ILE A 77 14.75 -3.06 5.85
N GLN A 78 13.93 -4.01 6.31
CA GLN A 78 14.28 -4.89 7.42
C GLN A 78 15.50 -5.76 7.11
N ARG A 79 15.63 -6.25 5.87
CA ARG A 79 16.79 -7.03 5.41
C ARG A 79 18.07 -6.21 5.54
N VAL A 80 18.07 -4.97 5.05
CA VAL A 80 19.24 -4.07 5.11
C VAL A 80 19.58 -3.71 6.56
N PHE A 81 18.59 -3.40 7.39
CA PHE A 81 18.83 -3.17 8.82
C PHE A 81 19.42 -4.40 9.53
N ASN A 82 19.01 -5.61 9.16
CA ASN A 82 19.59 -6.83 9.73
C ASN A 82 21.06 -7.00 9.31
N SER A 83 21.41 -6.72 8.04
CA SER A 83 22.81 -6.71 7.59
C SER A 83 23.64 -5.68 8.37
N TYR A 84 23.11 -4.47 8.60
CA TYR A 84 23.79 -3.44 9.38
C TYR A 84 23.99 -3.86 10.84
N LYS A 85 23.01 -4.56 11.45
CA LYS A 85 23.15 -5.12 12.81
C LYS A 85 24.29 -6.15 12.90
N SER A 86 24.57 -6.88 11.82
CA SER A 86 25.72 -7.80 11.73
C SER A 86 27.02 -7.10 11.29
N LEU A 87 27.07 -5.77 11.33
CA LEU A 87 28.20 -4.94 10.88
C LEU A 87 28.54 -5.08 9.38
N ASP A 88 27.61 -5.60 8.59
CA ASP A 88 27.71 -5.65 7.14
C ASP A 88 26.96 -4.46 6.54
N PHE A 89 27.70 -3.40 6.22
CA PHE A 89 27.16 -2.17 5.63
C PHE A 89 27.15 -2.19 4.10
N THR A 90 27.48 -3.32 3.45
CA THR A 90 27.57 -3.41 1.98
C THR A 90 26.22 -3.51 1.29
N THR A 91 25.16 -3.78 2.05
CA THR A 91 23.79 -3.89 1.52
C THR A 91 23.07 -2.55 1.47
N GLU A 92 22.13 -2.42 0.54
CA GLU A 92 21.28 -1.25 0.39
C GLU A 92 19.87 -1.65 -0.03
N VAL A 93 18.92 -0.73 0.15
CA VAL A 93 17.57 -0.85 -0.41
C VAL A 93 17.63 -0.39 -1.85
N LYS A 94 17.33 -1.28 -2.80
CA LYS A 94 17.31 -0.93 -4.23
C LYS A 94 16.08 -0.09 -4.54
N ASP A 95 16.22 0.80 -5.52
CA ASP A 95 15.13 1.68 -5.99
C ASP A 95 14.47 2.46 -4.83
N ALA A 96 15.29 2.87 -3.86
CA ALA A 96 14.87 3.62 -2.68
C ALA A 96 14.20 4.94 -3.09
N ASN A 97 12.90 5.04 -2.84
CA ASN A 97 12.08 6.21 -3.15
C ASN A 97 11.41 6.80 -1.90
N GLY A 98 11.21 5.97 -0.87
CA GLY A 98 10.70 6.43 0.42
C GLY A 98 11.78 7.09 1.27
N ALA A 99 11.40 8.07 2.09
CA ALA A 99 12.36 8.80 2.90
C ALA A 99 13.17 7.89 3.86
N VAL A 100 12.57 6.84 4.43
CA VAL A 100 13.29 5.87 5.27
C VAL A 100 14.25 5.01 4.45
N GLU A 101 13.85 4.51 3.27
CA GLU A 101 14.74 3.76 2.36
C GLU A 101 15.98 4.60 1.98
N VAL A 102 15.77 5.83 1.53
CA VAL A 102 16.84 6.75 1.11
C VAL A 102 17.78 7.05 2.27
N THR A 103 17.23 7.33 3.45
CA THR A 103 18.03 7.60 4.65
C THR A 103 18.84 6.38 5.07
N THR A 104 18.26 5.18 4.97
CA THR A 104 18.94 3.92 5.29
C THR A 104 20.18 3.71 4.44
N ASN A 105 20.08 3.95 3.13
CA ASN A 105 21.22 3.86 2.22
C ASN A 105 22.27 4.92 2.53
N ALA A 106 21.86 6.17 2.76
CA ALA A 106 22.77 7.26 3.10
C ALA A 106 23.58 6.97 4.38
N LEU A 107 22.93 6.45 5.42
CA LEU A 107 23.61 6.07 6.66
C LEU A 107 24.62 4.93 6.43
N GLY A 108 24.27 3.92 5.62
CA GLY A 108 25.22 2.85 5.26
C GLY A 108 26.47 3.39 4.57
N GLN A 109 26.31 4.30 3.61
CA GLN A 109 27.43 4.91 2.90
C GLN A 109 28.33 5.74 3.82
N GLU A 110 27.75 6.52 4.75
CA GLU A 110 28.54 7.27 5.73
C GLU A 110 29.32 6.35 6.68
N ILE A 111 28.76 5.22 7.08
CA ILE A 111 29.48 4.23 7.90
C ILE A 111 30.65 3.62 7.13
N ILE A 112 30.44 3.19 5.87
CA ILE A 112 31.52 2.69 5.01
C ILE A 112 32.65 3.72 4.90
N LYS A 113 32.30 5.00 4.73
CA LYS A 113 33.29 6.09 4.63
C LYS A 113 34.09 6.26 5.91
N MET A 114 33.47 6.14 7.09
CA MET A 114 34.18 6.19 8.37
C MET A 114 35.13 5.01 8.55
N LEU A 115 34.77 3.81 8.08
CA LEU A 115 35.61 2.61 8.20
C LEU A 115 36.83 2.58 7.26
N LYS A 116 36.83 3.41 6.20
CA LYS A 116 37.94 3.50 5.23
C LYS A 116 39.00 4.54 5.61
N GLN A 117 38.81 5.26 6.71
CA GLN A 117 39.78 6.19 7.29
C GLN A 117 40.71 5.43 8.24
#